data_AF-A0A6G0VZL3-F1
#
_entry.id   AF-A0A6G0VZL3-F1
#
_cell.length_a   1.000
_cell.length_b   1.000
_cell.length_c   1.000
_cell.angle_alpha   90.00
_cell.angle_beta   90.00
_cell.angle_gamma   90.00
#
_symmetry.space_group_name_H-M   'P 1'
#
loop_
_entity.id
_entity.type
_entity.pdbx_description
1 polymer ?
#
loop_
_entity_poly.entity_id
_entity_poly.type
_entity_poly.pdbx_seq_one_letter_code
_entity_poly.pdbx_strand_id
1 'polypeptide(L)'
;MNINMDNVSNTNEIHMQSYDVDKVKFNSDDDENSLVLSYSSISDVKTYNSDLITAFPTDRGKFSETINNANLKRKIILFGPCKPNIKFPVNAVTNFDDSNAKQRTFSSQYYFVMNPTGIKIPRSWLCYSVDLNRVYCESCWLFADRKYPKFNLNWINEAKYWRVVLTRIIKIILFLTSGNTALRGNEGKSGTSRDDEGNFLRTVRLVADFDPVLNKLLIDEEKRVKYLSWKVQNEIIDLLATILILYISNLRDKYEEFVDSSNDLCNKWGIPIQSKRSISMAPHF
;
A
#
# COMPACT_ATOMS: atom_id res chain seq x y z
N MET A 1 18.95 -59.34 7.07
CA MET A 1 20.25 -59.51 7.76
C MET A 1 20.73 -58.14 8.19
N ASN A 2 21.18 -57.99 9.44
CA ASN A 2 22.17 -56.96 9.84
C ASN A 2 23.57 -57.48 9.40
N ILE A 3 24.75 -56.87 9.57
CA ILE A 3 25.33 -55.86 10.48
C ILE A 3 26.49 -55.19 9.64
N ASN A 4 26.98 -53.95 9.80
CA ASN A 4 26.91 -52.90 10.83
C ASN A 4 26.77 -51.49 10.21
N MET A 5 26.88 -50.44 11.04
CA MET A 5 27.32 -49.08 10.66
C MET A 5 28.86 -48.98 10.68
N ASP A 6 29.45 -47.97 10.05
CA ASP A 6 30.35 -47.02 10.75
C ASP A 6 30.86 -45.87 9.88
N ASN A 7 30.97 -44.70 10.51
CA ASN A 7 31.82 -43.52 10.25
C ASN A 7 32.39 -43.26 8.83
N VAL A 8 31.99 -42.14 8.21
CA VAL A 8 32.81 -40.91 8.16
C VAL A 8 31.89 -39.69 8.21
N SER A 9 32.10 -38.81 9.20
CA SER A 9 31.55 -37.46 9.21
C SER A 9 32.41 -36.52 8.35
N ASN A 10 31.83 -35.75 7.43
CA ASN A 10 32.54 -34.62 6.82
C ASN A 10 31.60 -33.43 6.57
N THR A 11 31.79 -32.36 7.35
CA THR A 11 31.00 -31.13 7.29
C THR A 11 31.64 -30.13 6.33
N ASN A 12 31.14 -30.07 5.09
CA ASN A 12 31.53 -29.02 4.14
C ASN A 12 30.83 -27.70 4.49
N GLU A 13 31.36 -26.99 5.48
CA GLU A 13 31.04 -25.59 5.72
C GLU A 13 31.53 -24.75 4.53
N ILE A 14 30.59 -24.14 3.80
CA ILE A 14 30.94 -23.14 2.78
C ILE A 14 31.23 -21.83 3.50
N HIS A 15 32.46 -21.69 3.98
CA HIS A 15 32.94 -20.50 4.66
C HIS A 15 32.92 -19.31 3.68
N MET A 16 31.94 -18.42 3.83
CA MET A 16 31.83 -17.21 3.04
C MET A 16 32.91 -16.22 3.49
N GLN A 17 34.05 -16.21 2.78
CA GLN A 17 35.15 -15.30 3.07
C GLN A 17 34.74 -13.85 2.75
N SER A 18 35.10 -12.94 3.65
CA SER A 18 34.95 -11.49 3.46
C SER A 18 35.89 -10.99 2.36
N TYR A 19 35.37 -10.21 1.42
CA TYR A 19 36.20 -9.52 0.43
C TYR A 19 36.79 -8.26 1.05
N ASP A 20 38.09 -8.30 1.37
CA ASP A 20 38.88 -7.11 1.74
C ASP A 20 38.90 -6.11 0.57
N VAL A 21 38.57 -4.85 0.86
CA VAL A 21 38.50 -3.76 -0.13
C VAL A 21 39.83 -2.96 -0.18
N ASP A 22 40.96 -3.63 0.11
CA ASP A 22 42.27 -2.99 0.35
C ASP A 22 43.43 -3.57 -0.48
N LYS A 23 43.14 -4.14 -1.67
CA LYS A 23 44.18 -4.60 -2.63
C LYS A 23 43.90 -4.20 -4.08
N VAL A 24 43.85 -2.90 -4.35
CA VAL A 24 44.07 -2.36 -5.70
C VAL A 24 45.33 -1.49 -5.68
N LYS A 25 46.47 -2.08 -6.06
CA LYS A 25 47.68 -1.31 -6.36
C LYS A 25 47.53 -0.66 -7.73
N PHE A 26 47.42 0.66 -7.78
CA PHE A 26 47.85 1.42 -8.94
C PHE A 26 49.34 1.74 -8.77
N ASN A 27 50.15 1.50 -9.80
CA ASN A 27 51.52 2.00 -9.83
C ASN A 27 51.49 3.49 -10.11
N SER A 28 52.31 4.24 -9.39
CA SER A 28 52.60 5.65 -9.61
C SER A 28 53.81 5.80 -10.51
N ASP A 29 53.75 6.76 -11.44
CA ASP A 29 54.91 7.49 -11.95
C ASP A 29 54.46 8.96 -12.06
N ASP A 30 55.01 9.82 -11.19
CA ASP A 30 55.20 11.30 -11.19
C ASP A 30 54.04 12.25 -11.62
N ASP A 31 53.85 13.45 -11.03
CA ASP A 31 54.72 14.31 -10.22
C ASP A 31 54.05 14.83 -8.93
N GLU A 32 54.84 15.28 -7.94
CA GLU A 32 54.36 15.84 -6.67
C GLU A 32 54.02 17.35 -6.73
N ASN A 33 53.05 17.81 -5.92
CA ASN A 33 53.37 18.79 -4.86
C ASN A 33 52.32 18.89 -3.72
N SER A 34 52.78 18.58 -2.50
CA SER A 34 52.37 19.06 -1.17
C SER A 34 50.88 19.22 -0.75
N LEU A 35 50.57 18.63 0.40
CA LEU A 35 49.32 18.80 1.17
C LEU A 35 49.37 20.04 2.09
N VAL A 36 48.30 20.85 2.10
CA VAL A 36 47.87 21.56 3.31
C VAL A 36 46.35 21.50 3.45
N LEU A 37 45.87 20.92 4.55
CA LEU A 37 44.47 21.02 4.97
C LEU A 37 44.30 22.31 5.80
N SER A 38 43.60 23.31 5.25
CA SER A 38 43.11 24.46 6.01
C SER A 38 41.58 24.42 6.12
N TYR A 39 41.08 24.49 7.35
CA TYR A 39 39.65 24.50 7.67
C TYR A 39 39.09 25.93 7.63
N SER A 40 37.76 26.09 7.54
CA SER A 40 37.01 27.35 7.31
C SER A 40 37.18 27.97 5.91
N SER A 41 36.19 28.62 5.29
CA SER A 41 34.95 29.23 5.85
C SER A 41 33.64 28.61 5.35
N ILE A 42 32.53 28.90 6.04
CA ILE A 42 31.21 28.28 5.85
C ILE A 42 30.16 29.30 5.36
N SER A 43 29.74 29.16 4.10
CA SER A 43 28.47 29.62 3.49
C SER A 43 28.49 29.21 2.00
N ASP A 44 27.48 28.58 1.36
CA ASP A 44 26.09 28.32 1.73
C ASP A 44 25.66 26.88 1.38
N VAL A 45 25.95 25.89 2.24
CA VAL A 45 25.47 24.50 2.06
C VAL A 45 24.32 24.21 3.02
N LYS A 46 23.08 24.39 2.55
CA LYS A 46 21.88 23.92 3.27
C LYS A 46 21.71 22.40 3.13
N THR A 47 22.45 21.69 3.98
CA THR A 47 22.11 20.41 4.61
C THR A 47 21.45 19.33 3.73
N TYR A 48 22.27 18.49 3.10
CA TYR A 48 21.86 17.18 2.57
C TYR A 48 22.91 16.08 2.88
N ASN A 49 23.23 15.91 4.16
CA ASN A 49 23.98 14.74 4.67
C ASN A 49 23.87 14.64 6.21
N SER A 50 22.69 14.32 6.75
CA SER A 50 22.51 13.97 8.17
C SER A 50 21.25 13.14 8.47
N ASP A 51 20.78 12.32 7.52
CA ASP A 51 19.73 11.33 7.79
C ASP A 51 20.33 9.94 7.95
N LEU A 52 20.27 9.43 9.18
CA LEU A 52 20.68 8.09 9.57
C LEU A 52 19.91 7.02 8.77
N ILE A 53 20.64 6.06 8.19
CA ILE A 53 20.23 4.67 7.90
C ILE A 53 18.70 4.48 7.69
N THR A 54 18.09 5.22 6.74
CA THR A 54 16.63 5.22 6.65
C THR A 54 16.15 3.85 6.18
N ALA A 55 15.21 3.24 6.92
CA ALA A 55 14.67 1.93 6.57
C ALA A 55 14.13 1.97 5.13
N PHE A 56 14.61 1.06 4.28
CA PHE A 56 14.32 1.00 2.84
C PHE A 56 14.74 2.29 2.09
N PRO A 57 16.06 2.54 1.89
CA PRO A 57 16.57 3.79 1.33
C PRO A 57 16.23 3.98 -0.16
N THR A 58 15.90 2.91 -0.88
CA THR A 58 15.48 2.93 -2.29
C THR A 58 13.95 2.87 -2.46
N ASP A 59 13.18 3.07 -1.39
CA ASP A 59 11.73 3.17 -1.48
C ASP A 59 11.32 4.36 -2.37
N ARG A 60 10.57 4.06 -3.43
CA ARG A 60 10.01 5.03 -4.36
C ARG A 60 9.24 6.18 -3.69
N GLY A 61 8.65 5.99 -2.51
CA GLY A 61 7.92 7.05 -1.79
C GLY A 61 8.78 8.24 -1.38
N LYS A 62 10.10 8.04 -1.23
CA LYS A 62 11.07 9.07 -0.83
C LYS A 62 11.53 9.97 -1.99
N PHE A 63 10.95 9.81 -3.18
CA PHE A 63 11.40 10.45 -4.41
C PHE A 63 10.23 10.99 -5.25
N SER A 64 10.54 11.89 -6.19
CA SER A 64 9.59 12.39 -7.18
C SER A 64 9.06 11.27 -8.11
N GLU A 65 7.81 11.41 -8.61
CA GLU A 65 7.19 10.38 -9.46
C GLU A 65 8.02 10.06 -10.73
N THR A 66 8.75 11.07 -11.22
CA THR A 66 9.73 10.98 -12.29
C THR A 66 11.10 11.43 -11.76
N ILE A 67 12.15 10.65 -12.03
CA ILE A 67 13.55 11.03 -11.77
C ILE A 67 14.21 11.37 -13.11
N ASN A 68 14.83 12.54 -13.21
CA ASN A 68 15.58 12.97 -14.38
C ASN A 68 17.10 12.80 -14.21
N ASN A 69 17.63 12.95 -12.99
CA ASN A 69 19.06 12.88 -12.70
C ASN A 69 19.61 11.46 -12.86
N ALA A 70 20.52 11.25 -13.82
CA ALA A 70 21.12 9.94 -14.12
C ALA A 70 22.00 9.39 -12.98
N ASN A 71 22.74 10.26 -12.27
CA ASN A 71 23.56 9.86 -11.14
C ASN A 71 22.70 9.39 -9.96
N LEU A 72 21.52 9.99 -9.75
CA LEU A 72 20.56 9.51 -8.75
C LEU A 72 19.99 8.12 -9.13
N LYS A 73 19.62 7.89 -10.40
CA LYS A 73 19.21 6.55 -10.88
C LYS A 73 20.30 5.51 -10.64
N ARG A 74 21.55 5.85 -10.97
CA ARG A 74 22.71 4.96 -10.75
C ARG A 74 22.90 4.64 -9.26
N LYS A 75 22.79 5.64 -8.37
CA LYS A 75 22.84 5.42 -6.91
C LYS A 75 21.72 4.47 -6.43
N ILE A 76 20.47 4.69 -6.84
CA ILE A 76 19.32 3.84 -6.47
C ILE A 76 19.59 2.38 -6.89
N ILE A 77 20.04 2.16 -8.12
CA ILE A 77 20.31 0.81 -8.66
C ILE A 77 21.49 0.12 -7.94
N LEU A 78 22.51 0.88 -7.52
CA LEU A 78 23.64 0.36 -6.75
C LEU A 78 23.27 -0.01 -5.31
N PHE A 79 22.32 0.69 -4.69
CA PHE A 79 21.74 0.28 -3.40
C PHE A 79 20.76 -0.91 -3.53
N GLY A 80 20.15 -1.09 -4.70
CA GLY A 80 19.32 -2.24 -5.04
C GLY A 80 17.83 -2.08 -4.73
N PRO A 81 17.00 -3.02 -5.21
CA PRO A 81 15.54 -2.90 -5.24
C PRO A 81 14.89 -2.91 -3.85
N CYS A 82 13.96 -1.99 -3.62
CA CYS A 82 13.18 -1.90 -2.38
C CYS A 82 12.29 -3.13 -2.19
N LYS A 83 12.77 -4.08 -1.39
CA LYS A 83 12.13 -5.37 -1.11
C LYS A 83 12.00 -5.61 0.39
N PRO A 84 11.16 -4.83 1.10
CA PRO A 84 10.89 -5.06 2.52
C PRO A 84 10.41 -6.49 2.79
N ASN A 85 10.83 -7.05 3.92
CA ASN A 85 10.31 -8.31 4.47
C ASN A 85 9.56 -7.99 5.77
N ILE A 86 8.36 -7.45 5.62
CA ILE A 86 7.50 -6.96 6.71
C ILE A 86 6.18 -7.73 6.75
N LYS A 87 5.41 -7.58 7.84
CA LYS A 87 3.99 -7.96 7.85
C LYS A 87 3.23 -6.96 6.97
N PHE A 88 3.06 -7.30 5.70
CA PHE A 88 2.38 -6.44 4.73
C PHE A 88 0.93 -6.15 5.14
N PRO A 89 0.40 -4.95 4.87
CA PRO A 89 -1.01 -4.64 5.08
C PRO A 89 -1.94 -5.66 4.38
N VAL A 90 -2.94 -6.12 5.11
CA VAL A 90 -4.07 -6.89 4.58
C VAL A 90 -5.14 -5.93 4.06
N ASN A 91 -5.76 -6.27 2.94
CA ASN A 91 -6.99 -5.65 2.52
C ASN A 91 -8.08 -5.88 3.58
N ALA A 92 -8.94 -4.88 3.78
CA ALA A 92 -10.17 -5.02 4.54
C ALA A 92 -10.98 -6.23 4.05
N VAL A 93 -11.62 -6.96 4.98
CA VAL A 93 -12.59 -8.02 4.64
C VAL A 93 -13.74 -7.36 3.88
N THR A 94 -13.98 -7.76 2.64
CA THR A 94 -14.87 -7.00 1.74
C THR A 94 -16.36 -7.34 1.91
N ASN A 95 -16.67 -8.41 2.63
CA ASN A 95 -18.02 -8.96 2.81
C ASN A 95 -18.19 -9.29 4.30
N PHE A 96 -19.28 -8.89 4.95
CA PHE A 96 -19.58 -9.32 6.33
C PHE A 96 -20.24 -10.71 6.39
N ASP A 97 -21.05 -11.05 5.37
CA ASP A 97 -21.84 -12.28 5.34
C ASP A 97 -21.10 -13.51 4.76
N ASP A 98 -19.90 -13.31 4.18
CA ASP A 98 -19.11 -14.39 3.59
C ASP A 98 -17.97 -14.81 4.53
N SER A 99 -18.22 -15.88 5.29
CA SER A 99 -17.25 -16.51 6.20
C SER A 99 -16.02 -17.09 5.50
N ASN A 100 -15.97 -17.13 4.16
CA ASN A 100 -14.82 -17.53 3.36
C ASN A 100 -14.11 -16.34 2.66
N ALA A 101 -14.48 -15.09 2.97
CA ALA A 101 -13.90 -13.87 2.38
C ALA A 101 -12.42 -13.67 2.74
N LYS A 102 -11.54 -14.42 2.06
CA LYS A 102 -10.11 -14.47 2.33
C LYS A 102 -9.43 -13.13 2.09
N GLN A 103 -8.99 -12.47 3.17
CA GLN A 103 -8.16 -11.27 3.13
C GLN A 103 -6.97 -11.47 2.17
N ARG A 104 -6.81 -10.51 1.26
CA ARG A 104 -5.68 -10.48 0.32
C ARG A 104 -4.60 -9.54 0.86
N THR A 105 -3.34 -9.93 0.72
CA THR A 105 -2.18 -9.11 1.05
C THR A 105 -1.06 -9.36 0.03
N PHE A 106 -0.06 -8.48 0.01
CA PHE A 106 1.18 -8.78 -0.69
C PHE A 106 2.01 -9.80 0.11
N SER A 107 2.71 -10.68 -0.58
CA SER A 107 3.62 -11.66 0.02
C SER A 107 5.02 -11.49 -0.53
N SER A 108 6.04 -11.55 0.31
CA SER A 108 7.45 -11.55 -0.12
C SER A 108 7.79 -12.73 -1.04
N GLN A 109 6.97 -13.79 -1.06
CA GLN A 109 7.05 -14.84 -2.08
C GLN A 109 6.86 -14.30 -3.50
N TYR A 110 6.10 -13.22 -3.72
CA TYR A 110 5.89 -12.64 -5.04
C TYR A 110 7.15 -11.99 -5.62
N TYR A 111 8.17 -11.68 -4.81
CA TYR A 111 9.50 -11.30 -5.33
C TYR A 111 10.19 -12.44 -6.10
N PHE A 112 9.64 -13.66 -6.10
CA PHE A 112 10.18 -14.82 -6.81
C PHE A 112 9.13 -15.44 -7.74
N VAL A 113 9.59 -16.02 -8.86
CA VAL A 113 8.81 -16.96 -9.67
C VAL A 113 9.42 -18.35 -9.50
N MET A 114 8.58 -19.37 -9.30
CA MET A 114 9.02 -20.76 -9.34
C MET A 114 9.13 -21.18 -10.80
N ASN A 115 10.25 -21.79 -11.20
CA ASN A 115 10.31 -22.51 -12.48
C ASN A 115 9.64 -23.91 -12.33
N PRO A 116 9.43 -24.67 -13.43
CA PRO A 116 8.87 -26.01 -13.36
C PRO A 116 9.68 -27.04 -12.54
N THR A 117 10.96 -26.76 -12.27
CA THR A 117 11.86 -27.62 -11.46
C THR A 117 11.98 -27.17 -10.00
N GLY A 118 11.08 -26.30 -9.52
CA GLY A 118 11.04 -25.84 -8.12
C GLY A 118 12.08 -24.79 -7.72
N ILE A 119 12.87 -24.26 -8.66
CA ILE A 119 13.88 -23.23 -8.40
C ILE A 119 13.22 -21.84 -8.32
N LYS A 120 13.57 -21.07 -7.28
CA LYS A 120 13.14 -19.67 -7.09
C LYS A 120 13.99 -18.72 -7.93
N ILE A 121 13.41 -18.18 -9.00
CA ILE A 121 14.03 -17.12 -9.82
C ILE A 121 13.57 -15.75 -9.28
N PRO A 122 14.47 -14.84 -8.89
CA PRO A 122 14.08 -13.53 -8.36
C PRO A 122 13.53 -12.61 -9.46
N ARG A 123 12.35 -12.03 -9.26
CA ARG A 123 11.85 -10.89 -10.03
C ARG A 123 12.64 -9.66 -9.62
N SER A 124 13.76 -9.38 -10.29
CA SER A 124 14.60 -8.21 -10.07
C SER A 124 13.77 -6.92 -10.00
N TRP A 125 12.94 -6.71 -11.03
CA TRP A 125 12.10 -5.52 -11.24
C TRP A 125 11.00 -5.26 -10.21
N LEU A 126 10.49 -6.29 -9.50
CA LEU A 126 9.32 -6.14 -8.63
C LEU A 126 9.74 -5.62 -7.25
N CYS A 127 9.33 -4.41 -6.92
CA CYS A 127 9.57 -3.77 -5.62
C CYS A 127 8.25 -3.53 -4.88
N TYR A 128 8.35 -3.30 -3.57
CA TYR A 128 7.24 -2.85 -2.73
C TYR A 128 7.65 -1.56 -2.02
N SER A 129 6.84 -0.51 -2.17
CA SER A 129 6.94 0.75 -1.45
C SER A 129 6.13 0.65 -0.17
N VAL A 130 6.80 0.79 0.97
CA VAL A 130 6.19 0.90 2.30
C VAL A 130 5.47 2.24 2.40
N ASP A 131 6.17 3.33 2.05
CA ASP A 131 5.68 4.70 2.17
C ASP A 131 4.43 4.95 1.30
N LEU A 132 4.36 4.33 0.11
CA LEU A 132 3.20 4.41 -0.79
C LEU A 132 2.25 3.19 -0.67
N ASN A 133 2.50 2.27 0.26
CA ASN A 133 1.75 1.04 0.50
C ASN A 133 1.37 0.26 -0.79
N ARG A 134 2.35 0.00 -1.66
CA ARG A 134 2.09 -0.55 -3.00
C ARG A 134 3.28 -1.22 -3.68
N VAL A 135 2.98 -2.21 -4.52
CA VAL A 135 3.94 -2.72 -5.51
C VAL A 135 4.25 -1.71 -6.61
N TYR A 136 5.47 -1.77 -7.14
CA TYR A 136 5.88 -1.10 -8.37
C TYR A 136 6.95 -1.89 -9.12
N CYS A 137 7.09 -1.59 -10.42
CA CYS A 137 8.25 -2.01 -11.20
C CYS A 137 9.32 -0.92 -11.10
N GLU A 138 10.51 -1.27 -10.61
CA GLU A 138 11.66 -0.37 -10.48
C GLU A 138 12.08 0.20 -11.84
N SER A 139 12.29 -0.67 -12.83
CA SER A 139 12.70 -0.27 -14.18
C SER A 139 11.70 0.66 -14.84
N CYS A 140 10.39 0.42 -14.67
CA CYS A 140 9.34 1.31 -15.19
C CYS A 140 9.21 2.63 -14.42
N TRP A 141 9.72 2.73 -13.18
CA TRP A 141 9.77 4.00 -12.45
C TRP A 141 11.01 4.82 -12.83
N LEU A 142 12.17 4.18 -12.93
CA LEU A 142 13.44 4.84 -13.23
C LEU A 142 13.60 5.18 -14.73
N PHE A 143 13.05 4.37 -15.64
CA PHE A 143 13.40 4.42 -17.07
C PHE A 143 12.23 4.44 -18.07
N ALA A 144 10.96 4.48 -17.64
CA ALA A 144 9.86 4.55 -18.59
C ALA A 144 9.86 5.90 -19.35
N ASP A 145 10.18 5.87 -20.64
CA ASP A 145 9.97 7.02 -21.52
C ASP A 145 8.47 7.21 -21.78
N ARG A 146 7.87 8.15 -21.04
CA ARG A 146 6.47 8.56 -21.18
C ARG A 146 6.24 9.54 -22.34
N LYS A 147 7.30 9.95 -23.06
CA LYS A 147 7.24 10.77 -24.28
C LYS A 147 7.35 9.94 -25.56
N TYR A 148 7.74 8.66 -25.47
CA TYR A 148 7.87 7.77 -26.61
C TYR A 148 6.55 7.72 -27.42
N PRO A 149 6.55 7.97 -28.75
CA PRO A 149 5.29 8.13 -29.51
C PRO A 149 4.32 6.95 -29.52
N LYS A 150 4.77 5.72 -29.18
CA LYS A 150 3.91 4.54 -29.02
C LYS A 150 3.63 4.18 -27.54
N PHE A 151 3.95 5.06 -26.59
CA PHE A 151 3.65 4.87 -25.18
C PHE A 151 2.14 4.98 -24.94
N ASN A 152 1.48 3.84 -24.78
CA ASN A 152 0.03 3.79 -24.64
C ASN A 152 -0.41 4.29 -23.24
N LEU A 153 -0.90 5.53 -23.20
CA LEU A 153 -1.45 6.18 -22.00
C LEU A 153 -2.84 5.68 -21.59
N ASN A 154 -3.54 4.89 -22.42
CA ASN A 154 -4.97 4.58 -22.20
C ASN A 154 -5.20 3.89 -20.86
N TRP A 155 -4.35 2.94 -20.45
CA TRP A 155 -4.50 2.27 -19.16
C TRP A 155 -4.25 3.21 -17.97
N ILE A 156 -3.36 4.21 -18.10
CA ILE A 156 -3.13 5.24 -17.08
C ILE A 156 -4.34 6.18 -17.01
N ASN A 157 -4.83 6.63 -18.16
CA ASN A 157 -5.91 7.59 -18.26
C ASN A 157 -7.27 6.99 -17.85
N GLU A 158 -7.55 5.76 -18.25
CA GLU A 158 -8.78 5.04 -17.85
C GLU A 158 -8.73 4.68 -16.35
N ALA A 159 -7.58 4.28 -15.81
CA ALA A 159 -7.44 4.07 -14.36
C ALA A 159 -7.45 5.39 -13.55
N LYS A 160 -7.13 6.54 -14.16
CA LYS A 160 -7.38 7.86 -13.56
C LYS A 160 -8.87 8.20 -13.61
N TYR A 161 -9.51 8.05 -14.77
CA TYR A 161 -10.94 8.27 -14.98
C TYR A 161 -11.81 7.50 -13.98
N TRP A 162 -11.58 6.19 -13.83
CA TRP A 162 -12.37 5.38 -12.89
C TRP A 162 -12.16 5.74 -11.43
N ARG A 163 -10.96 6.18 -11.01
CA ARG A 163 -10.79 6.76 -9.66
C ARG A 163 -11.62 8.03 -9.49
N VAL A 164 -11.59 8.93 -10.47
CA VAL A 164 -12.31 10.21 -10.46
C VAL A 164 -13.82 9.99 -10.45
N VAL A 165 -14.34 8.97 -11.16
CA VAL A 165 -15.73 8.50 -11.11
C VAL A 165 -16.09 7.88 -9.76
N LEU A 166 -15.31 6.90 -9.28
CA LEU A 166 -15.59 6.21 -8.01
C LEU A 166 -15.57 7.18 -6.82
N THR A 167 -14.70 8.19 -6.81
CA THR A 167 -14.73 9.26 -5.80
C THR A 167 -16.06 10.03 -5.78
N ARG A 168 -16.74 10.21 -6.92
CA ARG A 168 -18.07 10.85 -6.99
C ARG A 168 -19.16 9.90 -6.48
N ILE A 169 -19.14 8.65 -6.93
CA ILE A 169 -20.07 7.60 -6.47
C ILE A 169 -20.01 7.44 -4.95
N ILE A 170 -18.80 7.33 -4.38
CA ILE A 170 -18.57 7.25 -2.93
C ILE A 170 -19.10 8.50 -2.21
N LYS A 171 -18.85 9.71 -2.73
CA LYS A 171 -19.39 10.95 -2.12
C LYS A 171 -20.92 11.00 -2.16
N ILE A 172 -21.55 10.53 -3.23
CA ILE A 172 -23.02 10.48 -3.35
C ILE A 172 -23.61 9.45 -2.37
N ILE A 173 -22.99 8.27 -2.25
CA ILE A 173 -23.38 7.26 -1.24
C ILE A 173 -23.26 7.85 0.16
N LEU A 174 -22.09 8.39 0.52
CA LEU A 174 -21.84 8.98 1.85
C LEU A 174 -22.82 10.12 2.19
N PHE A 175 -23.14 10.99 1.23
CA PHE A 175 -24.14 12.05 1.39
C PHE A 175 -25.52 11.46 1.72
N LEU A 176 -26.01 10.54 0.90
CA LEU A 176 -27.33 9.92 1.09
C LEU A 176 -27.41 9.11 2.40
N THR A 177 -26.36 8.35 2.75
CA THR A 177 -26.32 7.63 4.04
C THR A 177 -26.24 8.59 5.23
N SER A 178 -25.53 9.72 5.12
CA SER A 178 -25.47 10.72 6.21
C SER A 178 -26.82 11.42 6.45
N GLY A 179 -27.65 11.53 5.42
CA GLY A 179 -29.02 12.01 5.51
C GLY A 179 -30.06 10.91 5.78
N ASN A 180 -29.65 9.72 6.25
CA ASN A 180 -30.51 8.54 6.47
C ASN A 180 -31.42 8.20 5.26
N THR A 181 -31.02 8.58 4.06
CA THR A 181 -31.84 8.49 2.85
C THR A 181 -31.61 7.17 2.15
N ALA A 182 -32.69 6.42 1.92
CA ALA A 182 -32.64 5.16 1.19
C ALA A 182 -32.04 5.36 -0.23
N LEU A 183 -30.98 4.63 -0.55
CA LEU A 183 -30.29 4.71 -1.84
C LEU A 183 -31.16 4.24 -3.02
N ARG A 184 -32.11 3.33 -2.76
CA ARG A 184 -32.96 2.66 -3.75
C ARG A 184 -34.38 3.18 -3.75
N GLY A 185 -35.03 3.08 -4.90
CA GLY A 185 -36.47 3.29 -5.07
C GLY A 185 -37.23 1.95 -5.02
N ASN A 186 -38.50 1.99 -5.38
CA ASN A 186 -39.32 0.78 -5.60
C ASN A 186 -39.04 0.17 -6.99
N GLU A 187 -37.77 -0.04 -7.33
CA GLU A 187 -37.23 -0.39 -8.66
C GLU A 187 -37.67 -1.78 -9.19
N GLY A 188 -38.66 -2.42 -8.56
CA GLY A 188 -38.96 -3.86 -8.65
C GLY A 188 -40.20 -4.27 -9.44
N LYS A 189 -40.94 -3.37 -10.11
CA LYS A 189 -42.18 -3.75 -10.84
C LYS A 189 -42.36 -3.23 -12.27
N SER A 190 -41.77 -2.10 -12.66
CA SER A 190 -41.72 -1.70 -14.08
C SER A 190 -40.45 -0.91 -14.38
N GLY A 191 -39.48 -1.54 -15.04
CA GLY A 191 -38.19 -0.93 -15.39
C GLY A 191 -38.27 0.09 -16.55
N THR A 192 -39.32 0.91 -16.57
CA THR A 192 -39.72 1.75 -17.72
C THR A 192 -39.99 3.21 -17.36
N SER A 193 -40.22 3.54 -16.08
CA SER A 193 -40.42 4.92 -15.63
C SER A 193 -39.10 5.57 -15.18
N ARG A 194 -39.08 6.91 -15.07
CA ARG A 194 -38.04 7.63 -14.30
C ARG A 194 -38.43 7.83 -12.83
N ASP A 195 -39.66 7.45 -12.47
CA ASP A 195 -40.31 7.79 -11.21
C ASP A 195 -40.11 6.71 -10.15
N ASP A 196 -39.84 5.46 -10.59
CA ASP A 196 -39.38 4.35 -9.75
C ASP A 196 -37.86 4.43 -9.41
N GLU A 197 -37.13 5.41 -9.97
CA GLU A 197 -35.67 5.52 -9.87
C GLU A 197 -35.19 5.92 -8.46
N GLY A 198 -34.30 5.10 -7.87
CA GLY A 198 -33.78 5.35 -6.53
C GLY A 198 -32.97 6.62 -6.38
N ASN A 199 -32.94 7.15 -5.15
CA ASN A 199 -32.29 8.42 -4.82
C ASN A 199 -30.82 8.44 -5.23
N PHE A 200 -30.09 7.33 -5.17
CA PHE A 200 -28.73 7.24 -5.68
C PHE A 200 -28.63 7.63 -7.17
N LEU A 201 -29.45 7.03 -8.04
CA LEU A 201 -29.40 7.29 -9.48
C LEU A 201 -29.94 8.69 -9.80
N ARG A 202 -31.00 9.14 -9.11
CA ARG A 202 -31.51 10.52 -9.22
C ARG A 202 -30.45 11.56 -8.84
N THR A 203 -29.70 11.34 -7.77
CA THR A 203 -28.57 12.21 -7.38
C THR A 203 -27.40 12.11 -8.35
N VAL A 204 -27.08 10.93 -8.88
CA VAL A 204 -26.04 10.79 -9.93
C VAL A 204 -26.39 11.58 -11.18
N ARG A 205 -27.66 11.58 -11.61
CA ARG A 205 -28.15 12.41 -12.73
C ARG A 205 -28.04 13.91 -12.41
N LEU A 206 -28.58 14.34 -11.28
CA LEU A 206 -28.52 15.75 -10.85
C LEU A 206 -27.08 16.28 -10.76
N VAL A 207 -26.13 15.48 -10.27
CA VAL A 207 -24.71 15.87 -10.25
C VAL A 207 -24.09 15.83 -11.65
N ALA A 208 -24.55 14.95 -12.55
CA ALA A 208 -24.11 14.89 -13.94
C ALA A 208 -24.57 16.08 -14.81
N ASP A 209 -25.55 16.87 -14.37
CA ASP A 209 -25.90 18.14 -15.03
C ASP A 209 -24.82 19.22 -14.83
N PHE A 210 -23.98 19.08 -13.79
CA PHE A 210 -22.92 20.05 -13.43
C PHE A 210 -21.50 19.46 -13.43
N ASP A 211 -21.35 18.13 -13.35
CA ASP A 211 -20.06 17.44 -13.36
C ASP A 211 -19.80 16.74 -14.71
N PRO A 212 -18.82 17.20 -15.52
CA PRO A 212 -18.58 16.66 -16.85
C PRO A 212 -18.06 15.21 -16.86
N VAL A 213 -17.61 14.67 -15.72
CA VAL A 213 -17.15 13.27 -15.63
C VAL A 213 -18.34 12.32 -15.46
N LEU A 214 -19.32 12.67 -14.61
CA LEU A 214 -20.59 11.93 -14.55
C LEU A 214 -21.43 12.15 -15.82
N ASN A 215 -21.43 13.36 -16.39
CA ASN A 215 -22.10 13.64 -17.65
C ASN A 215 -21.62 12.68 -18.75
N LYS A 216 -20.29 12.59 -18.94
CA LYS A 216 -19.69 11.62 -19.86
C LYS A 216 -20.04 10.18 -19.48
N LEU A 217 -19.95 9.79 -18.21
CA LEU A 217 -20.27 8.43 -17.76
C LEU A 217 -21.69 8.00 -18.14
N LEU A 218 -22.67 8.90 -18.05
CA LEU A 218 -24.06 8.60 -18.39
C LEU A 218 -24.27 8.54 -19.91
N ILE A 219 -23.76 9.51 -20.67
CA ILE A 219 -23.99 9.65 -22.13
C ILE A 219 -23.17 8.64 -22.96
N ASP A 220 -22.00 8.20 -22.49
CA ASP A 220 -21.13 7.26 -23.20
C ASP A 220 -21.78 5.86 -23.30
N GLU A 221 -22.37 5.54 -24.46
CA GLU A 221 -23.06 4.26 -24.72
C GLU A 221 -22.08 3.10 -24.98
N GLU A 222 -20.86 3.40 -25.46
CA GLU A 222 -19.81 2.39 -25.65
C GLU A 222 -19.33 1.82 -24.29
N LYS A 223 -19.31 2.66 -23.24
CA LYS A 223 -19.00 2.23 -21.87
C LYS A 223 -20.12 1.41 -21.22
N ARG A 224 -20.14 0.12 -21.55
CA ARG A 224 -20.97 -0.93 -20.92
C ARG A 224 -20.83 -1.03 -19.39
N VAL A 225 -19.69 -0.62 -18.82
CA VAL A 225 -19.44 -0.61 -17.37
C VAL A 225 -19.62 0.82 -16.86
N LYS A 226 -20.55 1.03 -15.91
CA LYS A 226 -20.81 2.36 -15.33
C LYS A 226 -20.66 2.46 -13.80
N TYR A 227 -20.45 1.33 -13.11
CA TYR A 227 -20.36 1.24 -11.63
C TYR A 227 -21.57 1.78 -10.83
N LEU A 228 -22.70 2.03 -11.49
CA LEU A 228 -23.93 2.55 -10.85
C LEU A 228 -24.89 1.46 -10.36
N SER A 229 -24.60 0.18 -10.60
CA SER A 229 -25.53 -0.92 -10.31
C SER A 229 -25.68 -1.20 -8.81
N TRP A 230 -26.81 -1.82 -8.43
CA TRP A 230 -27.11 -2.10 -7.02
C TRP A 230 -26.02 -2.95 -6.34
N LYS A 231 -25.42 -3.91 -7.07
CA LYS A 231 -24.33 -4.77 -6.58
C LYS A 231 -23.09 -3.96 -6.22
N VAL A 232 -22.65 -3.08 -7.13
CA VAL A 232 -21.49 -2.21 -6.91
C VAL A 232 -21.73 -1.22 -5.77
N GLN A 233 -22.96 -0.72 -5.62
CA GLN A 233 -23.31 0.11 -4.46
C GLN A 233 -23.14 -0.66 -3.15
N ASN A 234 -23.60 -1.91 -3.06
CA ASN A 234 -23.38 -2.76 -1.89
C ASN A 234 -21.87 -2.99 -1.65
N GLU A 235 -21.12 -3.44 -2.66
CA GLU A 235 -19.66 -3.65 -2.56
C GLU A 235 -18.91 -2.41 -2.03
N ILE A 236 -19.32 -1.21 -2.43
CA ILE A 236 -18.76 0.05 -1.94
C ILE A 236 -19.16 0.32 -0.47
N ILE A 237 -20.41 0.05 -0.08
CA ILE A 237 -20.89 0.21 1.30
C ILE A 237 -20.16 -0.75 2.24
N ASP A 238 -20.02 -2.02 1.85
CA ASP A 238 -19.33 -3.05 2.64
C ASP A 238 -17.84 -2.70 2.83
N LEU A 239 -17.17 -2.25 1.76
CA LEU A 239 -15.80 -1.73 1.83
C LEU A 239 -15.66 -0.54 2.78
N LEU A 240 -16.60 0.42 2.74
CA LEU A 240 -16.59 1.58 3.64
C LEU A 240 -16.85 1.17 5.09
N ALA A 241 -17.79 0.25 5.32
CA ALA A 241 -18.13 -0.29 6.63
C ALA A 241 -16.96 -1.04 7.27
N THR A 242 -16.21 -1.87 6.52
CA THR A 242 -15.04 -2.55 7.08
C THR A 242 -13.89 -1.57 7.35
N ILE A 243 -13.66 -0.56 6.51
CA ILE A 243 -12.67 0.49 6.80
C ILE A 243 -13.03 1.22 8.10
N LEU A 244 -14.31 1.54 8.31
CA LEU A 244 -14.80 2.17 9.53
C LEU A 244 -14.63 1.25 10.76
N ILE A 245 -14.99 -0.03 10.66
CA ILE A 245 -14.87 -0.99 11.78
C ILE A 245 -13.40 -1.28 12.13
N LEU A 246 -12.50 -1.34 11.15
CA LEU A 246 -11.06 -1.44 11.40
C LEU A 246 -10.52 -0.19 12.12
N TYR A 247 -10.98 1.00 11.73
CA TYR A 247 -10.62 2.25 12.39
C TYR A 247 -11.13 2.33 13.84
N ILE A 248 -12.41 1.98 14.07
CA ILE A 248 -13.00 1.91 15.42
C ILE A 248 -12.27 0.87 16.28
N SER A 249 -11.92 -0.28 15.73
CA SER A 249 -11.15 -1.31 16.45
C SER A 249 -9.78 -0.80 16.86
N ASN A 250 -9.05 -0.14 15.94
CA ASN A 250 -7.75 0.46 16.25
C ASN A 250 -7.81 1.56 17.33
N LEU A 251 -8.92 2.31 17.39
CA LEU A 251 -9.17 3.27 18.47
C LEU A 251 -9.48 2.58 19.81
N ARG A 252 -10.26 1.48 19.80
CA ARG A 252 -10.50 0.67 21.01
C ARG A 252 -9.19 0.10 21.55
N ASP A 253 -8.39 -0.55 20.70
CA ASP A 253 -7.15 -1.20 21.11
C ASP A 253 -6.17 -0.22 21.80
N LYS A 254 -6.05 1.01 21.26
CA LYS A 254 -5.27 2.10 21.85
C LYS A 254 -5.86 2.66 23.15
N TYR A 255 -7.18 2.69 23.26
CA TYR A 255 -7.84 3.11 24.49
C TYR A 255 -7.67 2.06 25.60
N GLU A 256 -7.69 0.77 25.25
CA GLU A 256 -7.41 -0.34 26.16
C GLU A 256 -5.94 -0.29 26.62
N GLU A 257 -4.96 -0.11 25.72
CA GLU A 257 -3.55 0.12 26.07
C GLU A 257 -3.34 1.31 27.04
N PHE A 258 -4.01 2.43 26.80
CA PHE A 258 -3.97 3.60 27.69
C PHE A 258 -4.59 3.33 29.07
N VAL A 259 -5.73 2.63 29.11
CA VAL A 259 -6.41 2.26 30.36
C VAL A 259 -5.55 1.30 31.17
N ASP A 260 -4.95 0.28 30.55
CA ASP A 260 -4.14 -0.71 31.24
C ASP A 260 -2.82 -0.11 31.78
N SER A 261 -2.14 0.74 30.99
CA SER A 261 -0.99 1.52 31.46
C SER A 261 -1.34 2.45 32.64
N SER A 262 -2.54 3.05 32.63
CA SER A 262 -3.04 3.87 33.75
C SER A 262 -3.35 3.01 34.99
N ASN A 263 -3.91 1.81 34.80
CA ASN A 263 -4.18 0.87 35.88
C ASN A 263 -2.88 0.38 36.54
N ASP A 264 -1.85 0.07 35.77
CA ASP A 264 -0.54 -0.36 36.28
C ASP A 264 0.13 0.73 37.13
N LEU A 265 0.01 2.01 36.74
CA LEU A 265 0.47 3.14 37.55
C LEU A 265 -0.32 3.27 38.87
N CYS A 266 -1.64 3.16 38.83
CA CYS A 266 -2.47 3.16 40.04
C CYS A 266 -2.11 2.02 40.98
N ASN A 267 -1.98 0.79 40.47
CA ASN A 267 -1.54 -0.38 41.23
C ASN A 267 -0.16 -0.17 41.87
N LYS A 268 0.81 0.36 41.09
CA LYS A 268 2.17 0.67 41.56
C LYS A 268 2.21 1.75 42.65
N TRP A 269 1.24 2.65 42.68
CA TRP A 269 1.11 3.70 43.69
C TRP A 269 0.14 3.36 44.82
N GLY A 270 -0.44 2.14 44.85
CA GLY A 270 -1.42 1.72 45.86
C GLY A 270 -2.77 2.45 45.77
N ILE A 271 -3.08 3.07 44.63
CA ILE A 271 -4.33 3.80 44.39
C ILE A 271 -5.42 2.77 44.04
N PRO A 272 -6.53 2.68 44.80
CA PRO A 272 -7.56 1.69 44.56
C PRO A 272 -8.36 1.97 43.29
N ILE A 273 -8.34 1.02 42.36
CA ILE A 273 -9.08 1.07 41.09
C ILE A 273 -10.46 0.45 41.29
N GLN A 274 -11.53 1.11 40.83
CA GLN A 274 -12.85 0.48 40.76
C GLN A 274 -12.85 -0.56 39.63
N SER A 275 -13.13 -1.82 39.94
CA SER A 275 -13.27 -2.86 38.93
C SER A 275 -14.41 -2.53 37.96
N LYS A 276 -14.28 -2.95 36.69
CA LYS A 276 -15.35 -2.84 35.69
C LYS A 276 -16.62 -3.47 36.29
N ARG A 277 -17.68 -2.67 36.51
CA ARG A 277 -18.97 -3.19 36.96
C ARG A 277 -19.43 -4.26 35.97
N SER A 278 -19.67 -5.46 36.45
CA SER A 278 -20.33 -6.52 35.68
C SER A 278 -21.71 -6.02 35.27
N ILE A 279 -21.87 -5.66 33.99
CA ILE A 279 -23.18 -5.33 33.43
C ILE A 279 -23.91 -6.67 33.27
N SER A 280 -24.62 -7.08 34.32
CA SER A 280 -25.61 -8.14 34.22
C SER A 280 -26.71 -7.67 33.28
N MET A 281 -26.70 -8.16 32.03
CA MET A 281 -27.85 -8.03 31.16
C MET A 281 -29.04 -8.69 31.86
N ALA A 282 -30.01 -7.89 32.27
CA ALA A 282 -31.29 -8.42 32.72
C ALA A 282 -31.93 -9.19 31.54
N PRO A 283 -32.56 -10.35 31.78
CA PRO A 283 -33.30 -11.02 30.73
C PRO A 283 -34.44 -10.10 30.28
N HIS A 284 -34.51 -9.82 28.98
CA HIS A 284 -35.68 -9.15 28.40
C HIS A 284 -36.88 -10.09 28.50
N PHE A 285 -37.94 -9.59 29.12
CA PHE A 285 -39.32 -10.11 29.00
C PHE A 285 -40.00 -9.47 27.78
#